data_AF-A0A2U2HEP2-F1
#
_entry.id   AF-A0A2U2HEP2-F1
#
_cell.length_a   1.000
_cell.length_b   1.000
_cell.length_c   1.000
_cell.angle_alpha   90.00
_cell.angle_beta   90.00
_cell.angle_gamma   90.00
#
_symmetry.space_group_name_H-M   'P 1'
#
loop_
_entity.id
_entity.type
_entity.pdbx_description
1 polymer ?
#
loop_
_entity_poly.entity_id
_entity_poly.type
_entity_poly.pdbx_seq_one_letter_code
_entity_poly.pdbx_strand_id
1 'polypeptide(L)'
;MQDRAIRAADTRARSRALRKVAAGARAMNAGSHKRSNSCDPLDRHPPSGIAAPTKENILPNELMQGANQALAAGGAATVAVSWGSTPDDLDVACFLVRADDKVPSDAWMVFYNQPASPGNAVRLQTSPKAVAFELNLDALPAEIVRCCFTATLDGTASTVAAIGGLAVRALAGDAELRFLPTQLGNERALMLVDLYRHDGGWRLRAVAQGFNGGLAPLARHFGVSVEEDAGRPPAPQAAPVPQPPSPAPAPAVNLGKVTLAKPTQSTPVQLAKKRTARSSISRCGSTGPRRSISTCTPSIA
;
A
#
# COMPACT_ATOMS: atom_id res chain seq x y z
N MET A 1 26.71 -6.03 -35.13
CA MET A 1 26.13 -7.37 -34.82
C MET A 1 26.44 -7.84 -33.39
N GLN A 2 27.58 -7.46 -32.79
CA GLN A 2 27.87 -7.76 -31.36
C GLN A 2 26.80 -7.30 -30.37
N ASP A 3 26.20 -6.12 -30.57
CA ASP A 3 25.29 -5.48 -29.60
C ASP A 3 23.96 -6.25 -29.40
N ARG A 4 23.51 -6.96 -30.44
CA ARG A 4 22.30 -7.79 -30.41
C ARG A 4 22.54 -9.15 -29.74
N ALA A 5 23.77 -9.65 -29.81
CA ALA A 5 24.19 -10.89 -29.15
C ALA A 5 24.41 -10.68 -27.64
N ILE A 6 24.87 -9.50 -27.23
CA ILE A 6 25.03 -9.13 -25.81
C ILE A 6 23.66 -8.95 -25.13
N ARG A 7 22.69 -8.26 -25.77
CA ARG A 7 21.32 -8.20 -25.24
C ARG A 7 20.66 -9.58 -25.14
N ALA A 8 20.82 -10.44 -26.14
CA ALA A 8 20.26 -11.80 -26.11
C ALA A 8 20.96 -12.74 -25.09
N ALA A 9 22.25 -12.52 -24.81
CA ALA A 9 22.99 -13.24 -23.79
C ALA A 9 22.61 -12.77 -22.37
N ASP A 10 22.39 -11.48 -22.17
CA ASP A 10 21.93 -10.89 -20.91
C ASP A 10 20.48 -11.33 -20.58
N THR A 11 19.59 -11.38 -21.58
CA THR A 11 18.25 -12.00 -21.42
C THR A 11 18.32 -13.48 -21.05
N ARG A 12 19.33 -14.23 -21.54
CA ARG A 12 19.52 -15.67 -21.24
C ARG A 12 20.14 -15.93 -19.86
N ALA A 13 20.99 -15.03 -19.37
CA ALA A 13 21.56 -15.08 -18.02
C ALA A 13 20.53 -14.68 -16.96
N ARG A 14 19.77 -13.60 -17.19
CA ARG A 14 18.65 -13.15 -16.33
C ARG A 14 17.55 -14.20 -16.20
N SER A 15 17.25 -14.90 -17.30
CA SER A 15 16.32 -16.02 -17.26
C SER A 15 16.90 -17.27 -16.57
N ARG A 16 18.20 -17.40 -16.28
CA ARG A 16 18.76 -18.56 -15.55
C ARG A 16 18.67 -18.38 -14.02
N ALA A 17 18.81 -17.16 -13.52
CA ALA A 17 18.61 -16.84 -12.10
C ALA A 17 17.13 -16.96 -11.69
N LEU A 18 16.19 -16.47 -12.52
CA LEU A 18 14.74 -16.60 -12.25
C LEU A 18 14.11 -17.96 -12.67
N ARG A 19 14.82 -18.85 -13.37
CA ARG A 19 14.29 -20.16 -13.80
C ARG A 19 14.18 -21.21 -12.69
N LYS A 20 14.79 -20.99 -11.52
CA LYS A 20 14.66 -21.95 -10.39
C LYS A 20 13.29 -21.88 -9.70
N VAL A 21 12.48 -20.85 -9.97
CA VAL A 21 11.14 -20.70 -9.41
C VAL A 21 10.04 -21.27 -10.33
N ALA A 22 10.30 -21.40 -11.65
CA ALA A 22 9.24 -21.54 -12.67
C ALA A 22 9.25 -22.86 -13.47
N ALA A 23 9.72 -23.98 -12.92
CA ALA A 23 9.92 -25.24 -13.67
C ALA A 23 8.72 -26.22 -13.69
N GLY A 24 7.47 -25.76 -13.58
CA GLY A 24 6.34 -26.69 -13.38
C GLY A 24 4.95 -26.22 -13.82
N ALA A 25 4.77 -25.69 -15.04
CA ALA A 25 3.45 -25.65 -15.68
C ALA A 25 3.54 -25.19 -17.14
N ARG A 26 3.31 -26.10 -18.08
CA ARG A 26 3.12 -25.75 -19.51
C ARG A 26 2.11 -26.68 -20.13
N ALA A 27 1.02 -26.14 -20.70
CA ALA A 27 0.36 -26.66 -21.91
C ALA A 27 -0.90 -25.86 -22.30
N MET A 28 -0.92 -25.38 -23.57
CA MET A 28 -2.05 -25.31 -24.52
C MET A 28 -3.19 -24.29 -24.21
N ASN A 29 -3.84 -23.57 -25.13
CA ASN A 29 -4.06 -23.69 -26.58
C ASN A 29 -4.49 -22.32 -27.17
N ALA A 30 -4.25 -22.11 -28.46
CA ALA A 30 -4.66 -20.94 -29.24
C ALA A 30 -5.94 -21.22 -30.05
N GLY A 31 -6.81 -20.21 -30.20
CA GLY A 31 -8.04 -20.28 -30.99
C GLY A 31 -8.35 -18.97 -31.70
N SER A 32 -8.38 -19.04 -33.03
CA SER A 32 -8.56 -17.99 -34.05
C SER A 32 -9.95 -17.30 -34.04
N HIS A 33 -10.05 -16.12 -34.67
CA HIS A 33 -10.99 -15.71 -35.76
C HIS A 33 -11.24 -14.18 -35.70
N LYS A 34 -10.56 -13.33 -36.50
CA LYS A 34 -10.79 -12.89 -37.90
C LYS A 34 -12.13 -12.18 -38.19
N ARG A 35 -11.97 -10.97 -38.75
CA ARG A 35 -12.83 -10.20 -39.70
C ARG A 35 -13.96 -9.37 -39.07
N SER A 36 -14.34 -8.19 -39.54
CA SER A 36 -13.86 -7.25 -40.58
C SER A 36 -14.87 -6.09 -40.65
N ASN A 37 -14.41 -4.86 -40.93
CA ASN A 37 -15.06 -3.78 -41.72
C ASN A 37 -16.49 -3.32 -41.34
N SER A 38 -16.94 -2.08 -41.54
CA SER A 38 -16.41 -0.88 -42.18
C SER A 38 -17.24 0.33 -41.73
N CYS A 39 -16.66 1.48 -42.02
CA CYS A 39 -17.14 2.85 -42.11
C CYS A 39 -18.62 3.09 -42.45
N ASP A 40 -19.19 4.14 -41.82
CA ASP A 40 -19.99 5.18 -42.48
C ASP A 40 -19.92 6.48 -41.64
N PRO A 41 -19.60 7.67 -42.22
CA PRO A 41 -19.60 8.94 -41.50
C PRO A 41 -20.69 9.88 -42.02
N LEU A 42 -21.58 10.37 -41.14
CA LEU A 42 -22.47 11.49 -41.45
C LEU A 42 -22.45 12.54 -40.32
N ASP A 43 -21.94 13.71 -40.71
CA ASP A 43 -22.36 15.07 -40.36
C ASP A 43 -23.04 15.33 -39.02
N ARG A 44 -22.34 16.03 -38.11
CA ARG A 44 -22.95 17.03 -37.21
C ARG A 44 -22.00 18.19 -36.94
N HIS A 45 -22.48 19.40 -37.24
CA HIS A 45 -21.89 20.69 -36.88
C HIS A 45 -21.72 20.87 -35.36
N PRO A 46 -20.70 21.62 -34.91
CA PRO A 46 -20.53 21.99 -33.50
C PRO A 46 -21.19 23.34 -33.18
N PRO A 47 -21.84 23.53 -32.02
CA PRO A 47 -22.03 24.85 -31.46
C PRO A 47 -20.84 25.23 -30.58
N SER A 48 -20.26 26.39 -30.90
CA SER A 48 -19.27 27.12 -30.10
C SER A 48 -19.84 27.49 -28.72
N GLY A 49 -19.06 27.19 -27.68
CA GLY A 49 -19.39 27.57 -26.30
C GLY A 49 -18.36 27.05 -25.30
N ILE A 50 -17.10 27.45 -25.43
CA ILE A 50 -16.09 27.19 -24.39
C ILE A 50 -16.31 28.21 -23.27
N ALA A 51 -17.16 27.83 -22.31
CA ALA A 51 -17.17 28.42 -20.99
C ALA A 51 -15.86 28.06 -20.27
N ALA A 52 -15.29 29.03 -19.55
CA ALA A 52 -14.06 28.90 -18.78
C ALA A 52 -14.10 27.72 -17.78
N PRO A 53 -12.95 27.08 -17.48
CA PRO A 53 -12.90 25.95 -16.56
C PRO A 53 -13.22 26.42 -15.13
N THR A 54 -14.42 26.09 -14.67
CA THR A 54 -14.84 26.23 -13.28
C THR A 54 -14.57 24.90 -12.56
N LYS A 55 -13.89 25.00 -11.41
CA LYS A 55 -13.50 23.96 -10.43
C LYS A 55 -13.98 22.52 -10.68
N GLU A 56 -12.99 21.65 -10.89
CA GLU A 56 -12.90 20.28 -10.34
C GLU A 56 -14.03 19.32 -10.72
N ASN A 57 -14.02 18.87 -11.97
CA ASN A 57 -14.79 17.73 -12.43
C ASN A 57 -14.12 16.41 -11.99
N ILE A 58 -14.19 16.10 -10.69
CA ILE A 58 -13.90 14.75 -10.19
C ILE A 58 -15.04 13.86 -10.70
N LEU A 59 -14.73 12.96 -11.62
CA LEU A 59 -15.69 11.90 -11.99
C LEU A 59 -16.09 11.18 -10.69
N PRO A 60 -17.38 10.89 -10.45
CA PRO A 60 -17.90 10.52 -9.12
C PRO A 60 -17.24 9.30 -8.44
N ASN A 61 -16.38 8.57 -9.15
CA ASN A 61 -15.69 7.39 -8.67
C ASN A 61 -14.16 7.50 -8.68
N GLU A 62 -13.60 8.70 -8.79
CA GLU A 62 -12.16 8.93 -8.66
C GLU A 62 -11.77 9.13 -7.19
N LEU A 63 -10.80 8.34 -6.74
CA LEU A 63 -10.34 8.28 -5.37
C LEU A 63 -9.15 9.21 -5.17
N MET A 64 -9.17 9.97 -4.06
CA MET A 64 -7.98 10.66 -3.58
C MET A 64 -7.04 9.68 -2.88
N GLN A 65 -5.74 10.00 -2.85
CA GLN A 65 -4.79 9.23 -2.05
C GLN A 65 -5.24 9.16 -0.59
N GLY A 66 -5.19 7.97 0.02
CA GLY A 66 -5.67 7.69 1.37
C GLY A 66 -7.17 7.33 1.44
N ALA A 67 -7.95 7.53 0.37
CA ALA A 67 -9.37 7.20 0.37
C ALA A 67 -9.61 5.68 0.52
N ASN A 68 -10.71 5.33 1.18
CA ASN A 68 -11.14 3.96 1.41
C ASN A 68 -12.57 3.78 0.90
N GLN A 69 -12.77 2.90 -0.09
CA GLN A 69 -14.07 2.68 -0.71
C GLN A 69 -14.46 1.21 -0.60
N ALA A 70 -15.74 0.93 -0.29
CA ALA A 70 -16.24 -0.45 -0.33
C ALA A 70 -16.30 -0.95 -1.77
N LEU A 71 -15.93 -2.21 -2.01
CA LEU A 71 -16.25 -2.86 -3.28
C LEU A 71 -17.68 -3.35 -3.26
N ALA A 72 -18.30 -3.42 -4.44
CA ALA A 72 -19.60 -4.05 -4.59
C ALA A 72 -19.56 -5.51 -4.10
N ALA A 73 -20.69 -5.99 -3.62
CA ALA A 73 -20.82 -7.37 -3.17
C ALA A 73 -20.63 -8.35 -4.33
N GLY A 74 -20.09 -9.53 -4.01
CA GLY A 74 -19.69 -10.56 -4.97
C GLY A 74 -18.18 -10.62 -5.06
N GLY A 75 -17.59 -11.79 -4.80
CA GLY A 75 -16.14 -11.93 -4.75
C GLY A 75 -15.40 -11.70 -6.06
N ALA A 76 -16.07 -11.42 -7.18
CA ALA A 76 -15.41 -11.13 -8.44
C ALA A 76 -15.01 -9.66 -8.54
N ALA A 77 -13.72 -9.39 -8.76
CA ALA A 77 -13.21 -8.05 -9.02
C ALA A 77 -12.10 -8.07 -10.08
N THR A 78 -11.88 -6.95 -10.75
CA THR A 78 -10.74 -6.74 -11.64
C THR A 78 -10.00 -5.48 -11.23
N VAL A 79 -8.69 -5.56 -11.02
CA VAL A 79 -7.84 -4.39 -10.78
C VAL A 79 -6.88 -4.24 -11.97
N ALA A 80 -7.00 -3.13 -12.70
CA ALA A 80 -6.15 -2.82 -13.83
C ALA A 80 -5.25 -1.61 -13.53
N VAL A 81 -3.97 -1.74 -13.86
CA VAL A 81 -2.98 -0.66 -13.83
C VAL A 81 -2.62 -0.31 -15.26
N SER A 82 -2.67 0.96 -15.63
CA SER A 82 -2.35 1.43 -16.97
C SER A 82 -1.42 2.63 -16.94
N TRP A 83 -0.65 2.84 -18.01
CA TRP A 83 0.25 3.98 -18.17
C TRP A 83 0.28 4.47 -19.62
N GLY A 84 0.61 5.75 -19.80
CA GLY A 84 0.81 6.36 -21.11
C GLY A 84 2.24 6.20 -21.64
N SER A 85 3.24 6.50 -20.81
CA SER A 85 4.67 6.39 -21.12
C SER A 85 5.46 6.00 -19.88
N THR A 86 6.59 5.32 -20.07
CA THR A 86 7.49 4.91 -19.00
C THR A 86 8.95 5.13 -19.44
N PRO A 87 9.83 5.62 -18.56
CA PRO A 87 11.24 5.86 -18.91
C PRO A 87 12.05 4.55 -19.03
N ASP A 88 11.69 3.53 -18.25
CA ASP A 88 12.27 2.19 -18.23
C ASP A 88 11.14 1.14 -18.22
N ASP A 89 11.48 -0.15 -18.23
CA ASP A 89 10.49 -1.23 -18.12
C ASP A 89 9.73 -1.12 -16.78
N LEU A 90 8.40 -1.24 -16.85
CA LEU A 90 7.51 -1.12 -15.69
C LEU A 90 6.93 -2.48 -15.33
N ASP A 91 7.34 -3.01 -14.18
CA ASP A 91 6.81 -4.23 -13.61
C ASP A 91 5.62 -3.95 -12.71
N VAL A 92 4.50 -4.61 -12.96
CA VAL A 92 3.30 -4.56 -12.12
C VAL A 92 3.08 -5.92 -11.47
N ALA A 93 2.91 -5.93 -10.14
CA ALA A 93 2.73 -7.13 -9.35
C ALA A 93 1.59 -6.98 -8.33
N CYS A 94 1.07 -8.12 -7.87
CA CYS A 94 0.11 -8.21 -6.76
C CYS A 94 0.67 -9.13 -5.67
N PHE A 95 0.83 -8.61 -4.45
CA PHE A 95 1.24 -9.35 -3.26
C PHE A 95 0.01 -9.73 -2.45
N LEU A 96 -0.24 -11.02 -2.27
CA LEU A 96 -1.32 -11.54 -1.44
C LEU A 96 -0.76 -11.83 -0.04
N VAL A 97 -1.14 -11.02 0.94
CA VAL A 97 -0.49 -10.99 2.25
C VAL A 97 -1.42 -11.38 3.38
N ARG A 98 -0.80 -11.90 4.45
CA ARG A 98 -1.47 -12.20 5.72
C ARG A 98 -1.49 -10.97 6.62
N ALA A 99 -2.04 -11.13 7.82
CA ALA A 99 -2.16 -10.08 8.82
C ALA A 99 -0.81 -9.56 9.35
N ASP A 100 0.29 -10.28 9.12
CA ASP A 100 1.66 -9.84 9.41
C ASP A 100 2.28 -8.97 8.30
N ASP A 101 1.48 -8.60 7.29
CA ASP A 101 1.90 -7.92 6.07
C ASP A 101 2.95 -8.69 5.24
N LYS A 102 3.04 -10.02 5.42
CA LYS A 102 3.92 -10.90 4.66
C LYS A 102 3.15 -11.83 3.74
N VAL A 103 3.75 -12.15 2.60
CA VAL A 103 3.25 -13.24 1.76
C VAL A 103 3.48 -14.58 2.48
N PRO A 104 2.57 -15.57 2.36
CA PRO A 104 2.81 -16.90 2.92
C PRO A 104 4.04 -17.60 2.32
N SER A 105 4.29 -17.36 1.02
CA SER A 105 5.47 -17.81 0.27
C SER A 105 5.54 -17.02 -1.05
N ASP A 106 6.65 -17.16 -1.79
CA ASP A 106 6.84 -16.48 -3.09
C ASP A 106 5.74 -16.82 -4.11
N ALA A 107 5.05 -17.96 -3.96
CA ALA A 107 3.91 -18.35 -4.81
C ALA A 107 2.73 -17.35 -4.71
N TRP A 108 2.66 -16.58 -3.63
CA TRP A 108 1.59 -15.60 -3.37
C TRP A 108 1.91 -14.19 -3.89
N MET A 109 2.94 -14.06 -4.72
CA MET A 109 3.24 -12.87 -5.51
C MET A 109 2.85 -13.12 -6.98
N VAL A 110 1.84 -12.43 -7.49
CA VAL A 110 1.41 -12.56 -8.89
C VAL A 110 2.06 -11.48 -9.74
N PHE A 111 2.80 -11.88 -10.78
CA PHE A 111 3.51 -10.99 -11.70
C PHE A 111 3.72 -11.68 -13.06
N TYR A 112 4.37 -11.04 -14.03
CA TYR A 112 4.43 -11.56 -15.42
C TYR A 112 5.01 -12.98 -15.54
N ASN A 113 5.96 -13.39 -14.68
CA ASN A 113 6.57 -14.73 -14.70
C ASN A 113 5.82 -15.75 -13.82
N GLN A 114 4.89 -15.28 -12.99
CA GLN A 114 4.01 -16.10 -12.15
C GLN A 114 2.58 -15.52 -12.25
N PRO A 115 1.87 -15.77 -13.36
CA PRO A 115 0.66 -15.03 -13.71
C PRO A 115 -0.58 -15.47 -12.93
N ALA A 116 -0.45 -16.35 -11.94
CA ALA A 116 -1.55 -16.77 -11.10
C ALA A 116 -1.10 -17.09 -9.67
N SER A 117 -1.97 -16.84 -8.69
CA SER A 117 -1.81 -17.28 -7.30
C SER A 117 -2.14 -18.77 -7.16
N PRO A 118 -1.76 -19.42 -6.04
CA PRO A 118 -2.29 -20.73 -5.69
C PRO A 118 -3.82 -20.73 -5.73
N GLY A 119 -4.40 -21.80 -6.30
CA GLY A 119 -5.86 -21.90 -6.49
C GLY A 119 -6.46 -20.96 -7.55
N ASN A 120 -5.65 -20.19 -8.29
CA ASN A 120 -6.09 -19.26 -9.34
C ASN A 120 -7.08 -18.18 -8.89
N ALA A 121 -7.08 -17.86 -7.59
CA ALA A 121 -7.92 -16.81 -7.02
C ALA A 121 -7.52 -15.42 -7.53
N VAL A 122 -6.26 -15.22 -7.91
CA VAL A 122 -5.81 -14.03 -8.65
C VAL A 122 -5.08 -14.48 -9.91
N ARG A 123 -5.45 -13.90 -11.06
CA ARG A 123 -4.78 -14.15 -12.35
C ARG A 123 -4.44 -12.83 -13.04
N LEU A 124 -3.28 -12.80 -13.67
CA LEU A 124 -2.73 -11.63 -14.35
C LEU A 124 -2.90 -11.76 -15.87
N GLN A 125 -3.31 -10.66 -16.48
CA GLN A 125 -3.41 -10.45 -17.92
C GLN A 125 -2.55 -9.24 -18.31
N THR A 126 -1.67 -9.40 -19.28
CA THR A 126 -0.79 -8.32 -19.75
C THR A 126 -1.23 -7.77 -21.10
N SER A 127 -1.10 -6.46 -21.25
CA SER A 127 -1.20 -5.75 -22.52
C SER A 127 -0.06 -4.71 -22.61
N PRO A 128 0.22 -4.12 -23.80
CA PRO A 128 1.40 -3.26 -23.97
C PRO A 128 1.50 -2.05 -23.03
N LYS A 129 0.37 -1.53 -22.53
CA LYS A 129 0.31 -0.33 -21.66
C LYS A 129 -0.59 -0.50 -20.45
N ALA A 130 -0.96 -1.75 -20.15
CA ALA A 130 -1.76 -2.06 -18.99
C ALA A 130 -1.58 -3.51 -18.53
N VAL A 131 -1.70 -3.73 -17.23
CA VAL A 131 -1.77 -5.04 -16.58
C VAL A 131 -3.08 -5.11 -15.82
N ALA A 132 -3.84 -6.19 -16.00
CA ALA A 132 -5.07 -6.43 -15.27
C ALA A 132 -4.95 -7.69 -14.41
N PHE A 133 -5.50 -7.63 -13.21
CA PHE A 133 -5.62 -8.75 -12.30
C PHE A 133 -7.09 -9.09 -12.16
N GLU A 134 -7.47 -10.30 -12.53
CA GLU A 134 -8.78 -10.88 -12.27
C GLU A 134 -8.74 -11.57 -10.90
N LEU A 135 -9.67 -11.21 -10.02
CA LEU A 135 -9.75 -11.70 -8.65
C LEU A 135 -11.07 -12.44 -8.41
N ASN A 136 -10.96 -13.58 -7.76
CA ASN A 136 -12.03 -14.25 -7.03
C ASN A 136 -11.70 -14.17 -5.52
N LEU A 137 -12.15 -13.09 -4.90
CA LEU A 137 -11.95 -12.74 -3.51
C LEU A 137 -12.63 -13.72 -2.53
N ASP A 138 -13.69 -14.41 -2.96
CA ASP A 138 -14.37 -15.43 -2.15
C ASP A 138 -13.58 -16.75 -2.13
N ALA A 139 -12.76 -17.00 -3.15
CA ALA A 139 -11.86 -18.16 -3.22
C ALA A 139 -10.54 -17.95 -2.47
N LEU A 140 -10.25 -16.74 -1.99
CA LEU A 140 -9.04 -16.47 -1.21
C LEU A 140 -9.12 -17.15 0.17
N PRO A 141 -8.08 -17.90 0.59
CA PRO A 141 -8.02 -18.43 1.94
C PRO A 141 -8.16 -17.33 3.00
N ALA A 142 -8.71 -17.69 4.16
CA ALA A 142 -8.95 -16.75 5.24
C ALA A 142 -7.66 -16.08 5.79
N GLU A 143 -6.51 -16.75 5.64
CA GLU A 143 -5.22 -16.16 6.02
C GLU A 143 -4.81 -14.98 5.12
N ILE A 144 -5.33 -14.89 3.89
CA ILE A 144 -5.09 -13.76 2.99
C ILE A 144 -6.10 -12.65 3.32
N VAL A 145 -5.57 -11.58 3.92
CA VAL A 145 -6.38 -10.45 4.40
C VAL A 145 -6.27 -9.23 3.49
N ARG A 146 -5.25 -9.19 2.62
CA ARG A 146 -4.98 -8.06 1.73
C ARG A 146 -4.28 -8.48 0.44
N CYS A 147 -4.66 -7.85 -0.67
CA CYS A 147 -3.99 -7.93 -1.96
C CYS A 147 -3.44 -6.54 -2.30
N CYS A 148 -2.11 -6.40 -2.33
CA CYS A 148 -1.44 -5.14 -2.60
C CYS A 148 -0.94 -5.08 -4.03
N PHE A 149 -1.35 -4.06 -4.78
CA PHE A 149 -0.96 -3.86 -6.17
C PHE A 149 0.17 -2.84 -6.26
N THR A 150 1.25 -3.20 -6.93
CA THR A 150 2.48 -2.42 -6.96
C THR A 150 2.98 -2.20 -8.37
N ALA A 151 3.68 -1.10 -8.59
CA ALA A 151 4.42 -0.82 -9.83
C ALA A 151 5.89 -0.51 -9.52
N THR A 152 6.83 -1.08 -10.26
CA THR A 152 8.28 -0.91 -10.06
C THR A 152 8.99 -0.70 -11.38
N LEU A 153 9.91 0.26 -11.45
CA LEU A 153 10.75 0.46 -12.62
C LEU A 153 12.01 -0.43 -12.56
N ASP A 154 12.28 -1.16 -13.64
CA ASP A 154 13.53 -1.89 -13.86
C ASP A 154 14.59 -0.94 -14.43
N GLY A 155 15.11 -0.06 -13.58
CA GLY A 155 16.13 0.93 -13.92
C GLY A 155 16.70 1.60 -12.69
N THR A 156 17.97 1.97 -12.69
CA THR A 156 18.65 2.52 -11.50
C THR A 156 18.59 4.04 -11.38
N ALA A 157 18.28 4.74 -12.48
CA ALA A 157 18.29 6.20 -12.55
C ALA A 157 16.90 6.83 -12.58
N SER A 158 15.91 6.15 -13.19
CA SER A 158 14.56 6.68 -13.36
C SER A 158 13.70 6.48 -12.11
N THR A 159 12.69 7.33 -11.97
CA THR A 159 11.73 7.31 -10.86
C THR A 159 10.30 7.18 -11.37
N VAL A 160 9.39 6.71 -10.51
CA VAL A 160 7.97 6.53 -10.86
C VAL A 160 7.27 7.85 -11.18
N ALA A 161 7.83 8.99 -10.76
CA ALA A 161 7.35 10.32 -11.12
C ALA A 161 7.49 10.64 -12.61
N ALA A 162 8.40 9.97 -13.33
CA ALA A 162 8.57 10.12 -14.78
C ALA A 162 7.58 9.25 -15.60
N ILE A 163 6.75 8.42 -14.95
CA ILE A 163 5.71 7.65 -15.62
C ILE A 163 4.56 8.58 -16.00
N GLY A 164 4.30 8.71 -17.29
CA GLY A 164 3.19 9.52 -17.80
C GLY A 164 1.89 8.74 -17.74
N GLY A 165 0.84 9.31 -17.15
CA GLY A 165 -0.52 8.76 -17.19
C GLY A 165 -0.72 7.45 -16.41
N LEU A 166 0.03 7.25 -15.31
CA LEU A 166 -0.17 6.11 -14.41
C LEU A 166 -1.56 6.19 -13.76
N ALA A 167 -2.36 5.13 -13.90
CA ALA A 167 -3.70 5.06 -13.34
C ALA A 167 -4.04 3.64 -12.91
N VAL A 168 -4.90 3.53 -11.90
CA VAL A 168 -5.52 2.28 -11.44
C VAL A 168 -7.02 2.37 -11.66
N ARG A 169 -7.61 1.26 -12.11
CA ARG A 169 -9.05 1.07 -12.22
C ARG A 169 -9.43 -0.23 -11.52
N ALA A 170 -10.40 -0.19 -10.63
CA ALA A 170 -10.97 -1.39 -10.02
C ALA A 170 -12.43 -1.53 -10.44
N LEU A 171 -12.81 -2.72 -10.89
CA LEU A 171 -14.17 -3.09 -11.29
C LEU A 171 -14.67 -4.17 -10.35
N ALA A 172 -15.87 -4.01 -9.80
CA ALA A 172 -16.57 -5.05 -9.07
C ALA A 172 -18.08 -4.89 -9.31
N GLY A 173 -18.71 -5.91 -9.92
CA GLY A 173 -20.05 -5.77 -10.47
C GLY A 173 -20.14 -4.57 -11.43
N ASP A 174 -21.11 -3.69 -11.21
CA ASP A 174 -21.30 -2.46 -11.99
C ASP A 174 -20.51 -1.24 -11.44
N ALA A 175 -19.77 -1.42 -10.35
CA ALA A 175 -18.97 -0.34 -9.76
C ALA A 175 -17.58 -0.26 -10.41
N GLU A 176 -17.22 0.92 -10.91
CA GLU A 176 -15.85 1.27 -11.33
C GLU A 176 -15.28 2.30 -10.36
N LEU A 177 -14.13 2.01 -9.76
CA LEU A 177 -13.32 2.96 -8.98
C LEU A 177 -12.05 3.29 -9.75
N ARG A 178 -11.61 4.55 -9.68
CA ARG A 178 -10.41 5.03 -10.36
C ARG A 178 -9.47 5.70 -9.37
N PHE A 179 -8.16 5.50 -9.53
CA PHE A 179 -7.15 6.18 -8.75
C PHE A 179 -5.99 6.62 -9.64
N LEU A 180 -5.62 7.89 -9.57
CA LEU A 180 -4.45 8.45 -10.24
C LEU A 180 -3.45 8.84 -9.15
N PRO A 181 -2.35 8.10 -8.98
CA PRO A 181 -1.31 8.48 -8.03
C PRO A 181 -0.78 9.89 -8.35
N THR A 182 -0.75 10.74 -7.34
CA THR A 182 -0.20 12.11 -7.44
C THR A 182 0.95 12.26 -6.45
N GLN A 183 1.67 13.38 -6.53
CA GLN A 183 2.76 13.72 -5.58
C GLN A 183 3.89 12.68 -5.51
N LEU A 184 4.17 12.01 -6.64
CA LEU A 184 5.29 11.08 -6.78
C LEU A 184 6.62 11.85 -6.78
N GLY A 185 7.64 11.29 -6.12
CA GLY A 185 8.96 11.89 -5.97
C GLY A 185 10.08 10.98 -6.51
N ASN A 186 11.04 10.67 -5.64
CA ASN A 186 12.27 9.96 -5.99
C ASN A 186 12.14 8.44 -5.90
N GLU A 187 10.91 7.93 -5.81
CA GLU A 187 10.67 6.51 -5.61
C GLU A 187 10.84 5.73 -6.91
N ARG A 188 11.37 4.52 -6.82
CA ARG A 188 11.50 3.61 -7.99
C ARG A 188 10.46 2.51 -7.99
N ALA A 189 9.76 2.32 -6.87
CA ALA A 189 8.62 1.44 -6.75
C ALA A 189 7.50 2.11 -5.96
N LEU A 190 6.26 1.69 -6.20
CA LEU A 190 5.05 2.29 -5.65
C LEU A 190 4.04 1.20 -5.28
N MET A 191 3.54 1.22 -4.05
CA MET A 191 2.30 0.57 -3.67
C MET A 191 1.14 1.46 -4.10
N LEU A 192 0.35 0.99 -5.07
CA LEU A 192 -0.70 1.76 -5.71
C LEU A 192 -1.99 1.74 -4.90
N VAL A 193 -2.56 0.55 -4.75
CA VAL A 193 -3.83 0.32 -4.04
C VAL A 193 -3.75 -1.00 -3.28
N ASP A 194 -4.57 -1.08 -2.22
CA ASP A 194 -4.81 -2.32 -1.49
C ASP A 194 -6.28 -2.70 -1.62
N LEU A 195 -6.54 -3.98 -1.91
CA LEU A 195 -7.81 -4.61 -1.58
C LEU A 195 -7.65 -5.29 -0.23
N TYR A 196 -8.51 -5.00 0.75
CA TYR A 196 -8.41 -5.57 2.09
C TYR A 196 -9.76 -5.94 2.68
N ARG A 197 -9.77 -6.92 3.59
CA ARG A 197 -10.97 -7.34 4.33
C ARG A 197 -11.29 -6.34 5.44
N HIS A 198 -12.55 -5.94 5.56
CA HIS A 198 -13.07 -5.07 6.62
C HIS A 198 -14.55 -5.36 6.85
N ASP A 199 -14.96 -5.57 8.10
CA ASP A 199 -16.35 -5.87 8.50
C ASP A 199 -17.05 -6.95 7.64
N GLY A 200 -16.32 -8.01 7.29
CA GLY A 200 -16.86 -9.11 6.48
C GLY A 200 -16.96 -8.83 4.97
N GLY A 201 -16.61 -7.63 4.52
CA GLY A 201 -16.54 -7.25 3.10
C GLY A 201 -15.13 -6.91 2.64
N TRP A 202 -14.99 -6.60 1.35
CA TRP A 202 -13.75 -6.11 0.77
C TRP A 202 -13.82 -4.60 0.51
N ARG A 203 -12.70 -3.92 0.76
CA ARG A 203 -12.53 -2.49 0.54
C ARG A 203 -11.30 -2.24 -0.31
N LEU A 204 -11.34 -1.19 -1.12
CA LEU A 204 -10.18 -0.66 -1.83
C LEU A 204 -9.65 0.56 -1.08
N ARG A 205 -8.34 0.60 -0.86
CA ARG A 205 -7.62 1.78 -0.37
C ARG A 205 -6.71 2.32 -1.46
N ALA A 206 -6.79 3.62 -1.72
CA ALA A 206 -5.80 4.34 -2.50
C ALA A 206 -4.58 4.64 -1.62
N VAL A 207 -3.39 4.15 -1.98
CA VAL A 207 -2.20 4.20 -1.10
C VAL A 207 -1.16 5.19 -1.59
N ALA A 208 -0.60 4.95 -2.79
CA ALA A 208 0.55 5.66 -3.35
C ALA A 208 1.73 5.83 -2.37
N GLN A 209 2.13 4.72 -1.72
CA GLN A 209 3.33 4.69 -0.88
C GLN A 209 4.53 4.24 -1.71
N GLY A 210 5.54 5.09 -1.82
CA GLY A 210 6.71 4.78 -2.65
C GLY A 210 7.93 4.28 -1.88
N PHE A 211 8.84 3.65 -2.63
CA PHE A 211 10.08 3.05 -2.16
C PHE A 211 11.26 3.54 -3.03
N ASN A 212 12.15 4.36 -2.46
CA ASN A 212 13.34 4.89 -3.13
C ASN A 212 14.26 3.78 -3.67
N GLY A 213 14.45 2.72 -2.88
CA GLY A 213 15.32 1.60 -3.29
C GLY A 213 14.70 0.65 -4.31
N GLY A 214 13.50 0.91 -4.83
CA GLY A 214 12.85 0.09 -5.87
C GLY A 214 12.38 -1.27 -5.36
N LEU A 215 12.57 -2.32 -6.18
CA LEU A 215 12.02 -3.65 -5.91
C LEU A 215 12.57 -4.26 -4.60
N ALA A 216 13.86 -4.16 -4.32
CA ALA A 216 14.48 -4.82 -3.17
C ALA A 216 13.86 -4.43 -1.81
N PRO A 217 13.72 -3.13 -1.43
CA PRO A 217 13.03 -2.77 -0.19
C PRO A 217 11.52 -3.06 -0.23
N LEU A 218 10.87 -2.97 -1.40
CA LEU A 218 9.46 -3.33 -1.56
C LEU A 218 9.23 -4.83 -1.30
N ALA A 219 10.05 -5.69 -1.86
CA ALA A 219 9.99 -7.13 -1.67
C ALA A 219 10.26 -7.52 -0.21
N ARG A 220 11.29 -6.92 0.42
CA ARG A 220 11.57 -7.11 1.86
C ARG A 220 10.41 -6.66 2.75
N HIS A 221 9.72 -5.59 2.37
CA HIS A 221 8.50 -5.14 3.07
C HIS A 221 7.45 -6.26 3.13
N PHE A 222 7.29 -7.05 2.06
CA PHE A 222 6.39 -8.20 2.01
C PHE A 222 7.02 -9.56 2.41
N GLY A 223 8.30 -9.58 2.79
CA GLY A 223 9.00 -10.79 3.21
C GLY A 223 9.51 -11.67 2.08
N VAL A 224 9.56 -11.14 0.85
CA VAL A 224 10.12 -11.81 -0.32
C VAL A 224 11.61 -11.50 -0.42
N SER A 225 12.41 -12.54 -0.65
CA SER A 225 13.86 -12.39 -0.89
C SER A 225 14.13 -12.12 -2.37
N VAL A 226 14.97 -11.12 -2.66
CA VAL A 226 15.41 -10.81 -4.02
C VAL A 226 16.93 -10.97 -4.06
N GLU A 227 17.46 -11.69 -5.05
CA GLU A 227 18.90 -11.98 -5.19
C GLU A 227 19.78 -10.75 -5.54
N GLU A 228 19.25 -9.53 -5.46
CA GLU A 228 20.01 -8.28 -5.66
C GLU A 228 21.00 -7.95 -4.52
N ASP A 229 21.01 -8.73 -3.44
CA ASP A 229 21.86 -8.50 -2.25
C ASP A 229 23.34 -8.89 -2.44
N ALA A 230 23.77 -9.25 -3.65
CA ALA A 230 25.16 -9.64 -3.92
C ALA A 230 26.09 -8.48 -4.37
N GLY A 231 25.61 -7.23 -4.39
CA GLY A 231 26.36 -6.12 -5.00
C GLY A 231 26.47 -4.81 -4.21
N ARG A 232 25.75 -4.65 -3.09
CA ARG A 232 25.88 -3.44 -2.26
C ARG A 232 26.66 -3.79 -1.00
N PRO A 233 27.90 -3.26 -0.82
CA PRO A 233 28.56 -3.31 0.47
C PRO A 233 27.59 -2.77 1.52
N PRO A 234 27.48 -3.38 2.71
CA PRO A 234 26.73 -2.79 3.80
C PRO A 234 27.20 -1.34 3.97
N ALA A 235 26.25 -0.40 4.03
CA ALA A 235 26.58 0.98 4.33
C ALA A 235 27.46 0.97 5.60
N PRO A 236 28.59 1.69 5.64
CA PRO A 236 29.47 1.69 6.80
C PRO A 236 28.62 2.00 8.03
N GLN A 237 28.51 1.05 8.95
CA GLN A 237 28.09 1.37 10.30
C GLN A 237 29.04 2.46 10.77
N ALA A 238 28.50 3.65 11.07
CA ALA A 238 29.29 4.73 11.63
C ALA A 238 30.03 4.15 12.84
N ALA A 239 31.37 4.14 12.75
CA ALA A 239 32.20 3.71 13.85
C ALA A 239 31.79 4.48 15.12
N PRO A 240 31.79 3.85 16.30
CA PRO A 240 31.58 4.57 17.53
C PRO A 240 32.65 5.66 17.62
N VAL A 241 32.23 6.92 17.62
CA VAL A 241 33.11 8.06 17.90
C VAL A 241 33.78 7.79 19.24
N PRO A 242 35.13 7.87 19.34
CA PRO A 242 35.82 7.72 20.60
C PRO A 242 35.29 8.76 21.58
N GLN A 243 34.73 8.31 22.70
CA GLN A 243 34.43 9.22 23.80
C GLN A 243 35.75 9.81 24.32
N PRO A 244 35.85 11.13 24.54
CA PRO A 244 37.03 11.72 25.15
C PRO A 244 37.22 11.13 26.57
N PRO A 245 38.47 10.88 27.00
CA PRO A 245 38.74 10.26 28.29
C PRO A 245 38.24 11.14 29.43
N SER A 246 37.46 10.54 30.33
CA SER A 246 37.08 11.15 31.60
C SER A 246 38.34 11.39 32.46
N PRO A 247 38.51 12.56 33.10
CA PRO A 247 39.63 12.81 33.99
C PRO A 247 39.59 11.90 35.22
N ALA A 248 40.73 11.30 35.57
CA ALA A 248 40.90 10.50 36.78
C ALA A 248 40.75 11.36 38.06
N PRO A 249 40.24 10.79 39.16
CA PRO A 249 40.04 11.50 40.42
C PRO A 249 41.36 11.78 41.14
N ALA A 250 41.53 13.01 41.63
CA ALA A 250 42.64 13.42 42.48
C ALA A 250 42.53 12.79 43.89
N PRO A 251 43.67 12.55 44.58
CA PRO A 251 43.74 11.69 45.76
C PRO A 251 43.21 12.35 47.04
N ALA A 252 42.62 11.53 47.89
CA ALA A 252 42.20 11.90 49.24
C ALA A 252 43.42 12.16 50.14
N VAL A 253 43.40 13.30 50.84
CA VAL A 253 44.31 13.60 51.94
C VAL A 253 43.46 13.67 53.21
N ASN A 254 43.79 12.82 54.18
CA ASN A 254 43.19 12.78 55.51
C ASN A 254 44.27 12.97 56.58
N LEU A 255 43.79 13.30 57.79
CA LEU A 255 44.47 13.46 59.10
C LEU A 255 44.86 14.93 59.39
N GLY A 256 44.32 15.65 60.38
CA GLY A 256 43.42 15.36 61.48
C GLY A 256 43.79 16.24 62.69
N LYS A 257 42.83 16.93 63.34
CA LYS A 257 42.83 17.28 64.79
C LYS A 257 41.54 17.99 65.23
N VAL A 258 40.71 17.25 65.99
CA VAL A 258 39.94 17.57 67.23
C VAL A 258 39.62 19.06 67.49
N THR A 259 38.39 19.53 67.78
CA THR A 259 37.61 19.32 69.03
C THR A 259 36.21 20.00 69.00
N LEU A 260 35.21 19.35 69.62
CA LEU A 260 33.89 19.78 70.17
C LEU A 260 33.08 20.96 69.56
N ALA A 261 31.85 20.68 69.11
CA ALA A 261 30.62 20.90 69.89
C ALA A 261 29.34 20.49 69.10
N LYS A 262 28.44 19.76 69.77
CA LYS A 262 27.06 19.39 69.38
C LYS A 262 26.14 20.56 69.83
N PRO A 263 24.98 20.91 69.21
CA PRO A 263 23.90 19.96 68.94
C PRO A 263 22.99 20.12 67.70
N THR A 264 22.48 18.96 67.33
CA THR A 264 21.10 18.61 66.93
C THR A 264 20.19 19.69 66.35
N GLN A 265 19.75 19.49 65.10
CA GLN A 265 18.32 19.51 64.77
C GLN A 265 18.03 18.78 63.46
N SER A 266 16.98 17.98 63.52
CA SER A 266 16.51 17.02 62.52
C SER A 266 15.11 17.40 62.08
N THR A 267 14.85 17.41 60.77
CA THR A 267 13.50 17.26 60.22
C THR A 267 13.56 16.69 58.80
N PRO A 268 13.06 15.47 58.55
CA PRO A 268 12.67 15.02 57.22
C PRO A 268 11.23 15.46 56.91
N VAL A 269 11.00 16.09 55.76
CA VAL A 269 9.64 16.39 55.27
C VAL A 269 9.13 15.20 54.47
N GLN A 270 8.11 14.54 55.01
CA GLN A 270 7.29 13.54 54.33
C GLN A 270 6.27 14.24 53.42
N LEU A 271 6.15 13.81 52.16
CA LEU A 271 5.07 14.26 51.26
C LEU A 271 3.94 13.22 51.28
N ALA A 272 2.91 13.52 52.07
CA ALA A 272 1.72 12.69 52.24
C ALA A 272 0.69 12.94 51.12
N LYS A 273 0.17 11.81 50.61
CA LYS A 273 -0.94 11.66 49.68
C LYS A 273 -2.26 12.12 50.31
N LYS A 274 -2.91 13.15 49.75
CA LYS A 274 -4.28 13.54 50.10
C LYS A 274 -5.27 13.08 49.04
N ARG A 275 -6.06 12.06 49.39
CA ARG A 275 -7.42 11.84 48.87
C ARG A 275 -8.37 12.76 49.66
N THR A 276 -9.29 13.43 49.00
CA THR A 276 -10.55 13.88 49.64
C THR A 276 -11.65 13.87 48.59
N ALA A 277 -12.77 13.28 48.96
CA ALA A 277 -13.94 13.02 48.13
C ALA A 277 -15.13 13.86 48.59
N ARG A 278 -16.07 14.05 47.66
CA ARG A 278 -17.51 14.38 47.79
C ARG A 278 -17.90 15.69 48.50
N SER A 279 -18.74 16.46 47.81
CA SER A 279 -20.02 16.86 48.40
C SER A 279 -21.10 17.02 47.33
N SER A 280 -22.26 16.50 47.68
CA SER A 280 -23.54 16.44 46.96
C SER A 280 -24.36 17.70 47.14
N ILE A 281 -25.14 18.11 46.13
CA ILE A 281 -26.33 18.95 46.31
C ILE A 281 -27.52 18.33 45.56
N SER A 282 -28.60 18.16 46.32
CA SER A 282 -29.99 17.83 45.98
C SER A 282 -30.81 19.03 46.53
N ARG A 283 -31.95 19.52 46.03
CA ARG A 283 -33.15 18.88 45.46
C ARG A 283 -34.17 19.98 45.02
N CYS A 284 -35.28 19.54 44.40
CA CYS A 284 -36.61 20.18 44.21
C CYS A 284 -36.77 21.01 42.92
N GLY A 285 -37.77 20.85 42.03
CA GLY A 285 -38.98 20.01 41.97
C GLY A 285 -40.12 20.81 41.28
N SER A 286 -40.69 20.33 40.16
CA SER A 286 -42.02 20.69 39.60
C SER A 286 -42.24 20.01 38.22
N THR A 287 -43.05 18.96 38.06
CA THR A 287 -44.49 18.87 37.65
C THR A 287 -44.89 19.21 36.19
N GLY A 288 -44.89 18.17 35.33
CA GLY A 288 -45.97 17.79 34.36
C GLY A 288 -46.09 18.48 32.97
N PRO A 289 -46.87 17.94 32.00
CA PRO A 289 -47.35 16.56 31.81
C PRO A 289 -47.23 15.96 30.36
N ARG A 290 -47.46 14.64 30.31
CA ARG A 290 -47.76 13.72 29.18
C ARG A 290 -48.60 14.27 28.01
N ARG A 291 -48.31 13.76 26.80
CA ARG A 291 -49.25 13.25 25.75
C ARG A 291 -48.41 12.41 24.76
N SER A 292 -48.57 11.09 24.70
CA SER A 292 -49.61 10.29 24.01
C SER A 292 -49.23 9.98 22.54
N ILE A 293 -49.01 8.68 22.33
CA ILE A 293 -48.82 7.95 21.08
C ILE A 293 -50.12 8.01 20.27
N SER A 294 -50.04 8.08 18.94
CA SER A 294 -51.15 7.68 18.06
C SER A 294 -50.61 7.21 16.70
N THR A 295 -50.69 5.91 16.50
CA THR A 295 -50.63 5.22 15.21
C THR A 295 -52.02 5.22 14.59
N CYS A 296 -52.17 5.64 13.32
CA CYS A 296 -53.35 5.34 12.51
C CYS A 296 -53.01 5.34 11.00
N THR A 297 -52.94 4.15 10.43
CA THR A 297 -53.49 3.75 9.12
C THR A 297 -54.37 2.52 9.42
N PRO A 298 -55.47 2.22 8.70
CA PRO A 298 -55.60 2.21 7.22
C PRO A 298 -56.98 2.71 6.69
N SER A 299 -57.16 2.81 5.36
CA SER A 299 -58.23 2.12 4.61
C SER A 299 -58.31 2.56 3.15
N ILE A 300 -58.61 1.55 2.32
CA ILE A 300 -58.87 1.51 0.88
C ILE A 300 -60.17 2.26 0.50
N ALA A 301 -60.15 2.89 -0.67
CA ALA A 301 -61.19 2.86 -1.72
C ALA A 301 -60.54 3.23 -3.06
#